data_AF-A0A178DNP6-F1
#
_entry.id   AF-A0A178DNP6-F1
#
_cell.length_a   1.000
_cell.length_b   1.000
_cell.length_c   1.000
_cell.angle_alpha   90.00
_cell.angle_beta   90.00
_cell.angle_gamma   90.00
#
_symmetry.space_group_name_H-M   'P 1'
#
loop_
_entity.id
_entity.type
_entity.pdbx_description
1 polymer ?
#
loop_
_entity_poly.entity_id
_entity_poly.type
_entity_poly.pdbx_seq_one_letter_code
_entity_poly.pdbx_strand_id
1 'polypeptide(L)'
;MAFTGPPRIIRIWGDATPIENGTPEFTAFTTTHSVPVIPGSRSIIVVNVHQCGTSCGYSVPYYDFKGHRSILDDFFAKKAKKFDDGNEKESMDAYWAWKSQASIDGLPGMKRGVDWAKKNKVAPLKKMVGPYAPRAPRTVGSVEPIYLLIAVFLGIVIGGAMALSVVTPERLRALQQKGQLI
;
A
#
# COMPACT_ATOMS: atom_id res chain seq x y z
N MET A 1 7.58 19.78 14.70
CA MET A 1 8.40 21.01 14.67
C MET A 1 7.68 22.05 15.50
N ALA A 2 8.39 22.82 16.31
CA ALA A 2 7.79 23.90 17.10
C ALA A 2 8.24 25.23 16.48
N PHE A 3 7.32 25.94 15.85
CA PHE A 3 7.59 27.26 15.26
C PHE A 3 7.64 28.34 16.35
N THR A 4 6.74 28.24 17.33
CA THR A 4 6.67 29.10 18.52
C THR A 4 6.13 28.29 19.70
N GLY A 5 6.42 28.71 20.92
CA GLY A 5 5.87 28.11 22.15
C GLY A 5 6.47 26.74 22.50
N PRO A 6 5.91 26.04 23.52
CA PRO A 6 6.44 24.77 24.00
C PRO A 6 6.43 23.69 22.91
N PRO A 7 7.52 22.92 22.73
CA PRO A 7 7.59 21.93 21.68
C PRO A 7 6.70 20.73 22.00
N ARG A 8 5.73 20.46 21.12
CA ARG A 8 4.86 19.28 21.18
C ARG A 8 5.02 18.42 19.95
N ILE A 9 5.15 17.12 20.16
CA ILE A 9 5.12 16.11 19.10
C ILE A 9 3.75 15.45 19.17
N ILE A 10 3.03 15.45 18.05
CA ILE A 10 1.73 14.78 17.91
C ILE A 10 1.94 13.50 17.10
N ARG A 11 1.34 12.42 17.58
CA ARG A 11 1.25 11.14 16.88
C ARG A 11 -0.22 10.81 16.67
N ILE A 12 -0.55 10.35 15.47
CA ILE A 12 -1.90 10.02 15.03
C ILE A 12 -1.84 8.57 14.54
N TRP A 13 -2.75 7.73 15.04
CA TRP A 13 -2.92 6.36 14.59
C TRP A 13 -4.34 6.17 14.07
N GLY A 14 -4.46 5.46 12.96
CA GLY A 14 -5.69 5.28 12.24
C GLY A 14 -5.49 4.34 11.05
N ASP A 15 -6.60 3.83 10.56
CA ASP A 15 -6.66 3.10 9.29
C ASP A 15 -6.77 4.10 8.15
N ALA A 16 -6.10 3.82 7.03
CA ALA A 16 -6.04 4.73 5.90
C ALA A 16 -6.53 4.07 4.62
N THR A 17 -7.37 4.78 3.86
CA THR A 17 -7.83 4.37 2.53
C THR A 17 -7.30 5.35 1.48
N PRO A 18 -6.61 4.86 0.43
CA PRO A 18 -6.17 5.71 -0.67
C PRO A 18 -7.28 5.88 -1.71
N ILE A 19 -7.56 7.13 -2.06
CA ILE A 19 -8.39 7.51 -3.21
C ILE A 19 -7.45 8.03 -4.30
N GLU A 20 -7.28 7.28 -5.39
CA GLU A 20 -6.28 7.57 -6.42
C GLU A 20 -6.78 8.53 -7.51
N ASN A 21 -5.89 9.41 -8.00
CA ASN A 21 -6.17 10.32 -9.11
C ASN A 21 -6.55 9.55 -10.38
N GLY A 22 -7.64 9.98 -11.03
CA GLY A 22 -8.22 9.34 -12.21
C GLY A 22 -9.39 8.41 -11.89
N THR A 23 -9.75 8.28 -10.61
CA THR A 23 -10.97 7.57 -10.20
C THR A 23 -12.16 8.54 -10.04
N PRO A 24 -13.41 8.08 -10.24
CA PRO A 24 -14.59 8.90 -9.98
C PRO A 24 -14.67 9.40 -8.53
N GLU A 25 -14.23 8.56 -7.58
CA GLU A 25 -14.20 8.89 -6.15
C GLU A 25 -13.26 10.06 -5.86
N PHE A 26 -12.10 10.13 -6.53
CA PHE A 26 -11.18 11.26 -6.40
C PHE A 26 -11.85 12.57 -6.83
N THR A 27 -12.47 12.58 -8.01
CA THR A 27 -13.19 13.76 -8.50
C THR A 27 -14.30 14.16 -7.54
N ALA A 28 -15.16 13.23 -7.13
CA ALA A 28 -16.23 13.49 -6.18
C ALA A 28 -15.71 14.07 -4.86
N PHE A 29 -14.63 13.51 -4.30
CA PHE A 29 -14.03 14.00 -3.06
C PHE A 29 -13.50 15.42 -3.22
N THR A 30 -12.75 15.70 -4.30
CA THR A 30 -12.16 17.03 -4.56
C THR A 30 -13.23 18.10 -4.78
N THR A 31 -14.32 17.77 -5.47
CA THR A 31 -15.45 18.69 -5.67
C THR A 31 -16.20 18.94 -4.37
N THR A 32 -16.50 17.90 -3.60
CA THR A 32 -17.27 18.01 -2.35
C THR A 32 -16.52 18.83 -1.29
N HIS A 33 -15.20 18.65 -1.20
CA HIS A 33 -14.38 19.27 -0.15
C HIS A 33 -13.55 20.46 -0.65
N SER A 34 -13.78 20.91 -1.90
CA SER A 34 -13.04 22.02 -2.53
C SER A 34 -11.51 21.86 -2.44
N VAL A 35 -11.01 20.63 -2.63
CA VAL A 35 -9.57 20.33 -2.56
C VAL A 35 -8.91 20.78 -3.86
N PRO A 36 -7.92 21.69 -3.82
CA PRO A 36 -7.21 22.12 -5.03
C PRO A 36 -6.38 20.97 -5.59
N VAL A 37 -6.62 20.63 -6.87
CA VAL A 37 -5.85 19.63 -7.60
C VAL A 37 -4.82 20.34 -8.45
N ILE A 38 -3.55 19.99 -8.29
CA ILE A 38 -2.42 20.58 -9.02
C ILE A 38 -1.75 19.54 -9.92
N PRO A 39 -0.99 19.97 -10.95
CA PRO A 39 -0.14 19.06 -11.72
C PRO A 39 0.72 18.21 -10.79
N GLY A 40 0.61 16.88 -10.91
CA GLY A 40 1.33 15.94 -10.07
C GLY A 40 0.60 15.47 -8.81
N SER A 41 -0.61 15.96 -8.49
CA SER A 41 -1.48 15.39 -7.45
C SER A 41 -1.69 13.89 -7.68
N ARG A 42 -1.44 13.06 -6.67
CA ARG A 42 -1.41 11.60 -6.83
C ARG A 42 -2.62 10.89 -6.25
N SER A 43 -2.80 11.00 -4.95
CA SER A 43 -3.86 10.30 -4.22
C SER A 43 -4.24 11.17 -3.03
N ILE A 44 -5.49 11.02 -2.59
CA ILE A 44 -5.98 11.52 -1.32
C ILE A 44 -5.95 10.34 -0.35
N ILE A 45 -5.33 10.51 0.81
CA ILE A 45 -5.28 9.46 1.83
C ILE A 45 -6.26 9.85 2.93
N VAL A 46 -7.40 9.15 2.99
CA VAL A 46 -8.40 9.37 4.03
C VAL A 46 -8.05 8.50 5.22
N VAL A 47 -7.74 9.13 6.36
CA VAL A 47 -7.34 8.43 7.59
C VAL A 47 -8.50 8.49 8.60
N ASN A 48 -8.99 7.32 9.01
CA ASN A 48 -9.92 7.19 10.13
C ASN A 48 -9.11 7.09 11.43
N VAL A 49 -9.00 8.20 12.15
CA VAL A 49 -8.17 8.30 13.36
C VAL A 49 -8.89 7.69 14.55
N HIS A 50 -8.28 6.69 15.19
CA HIS A 50 -8.81 6.05 16.40
C HIS A 50 -7.96 6.32 17.64
N GLN A 51 -6.75 6.87 17.49
CA GLN A 51 -5.89 7.21 18.63
C GLN A 51 -4.99 8.40 18.32
N CYS A 52 -4.78 9.25 19.32
CA CYS A 52 -3.80 10.31 19.27
C CYS A 52 -2.94 10.33 20.54
N GLY A 53 -1.71 10.82 20.41
CA GLY A 53 -0.76 10.90 21.51
C GLY A 53 0.08 12.16 21.38
N THR A 54 0.42 12.76 22.53
CA THR A 54 1.28 13.93 22.56
C THR A 54 2.45 13.70 23.49
N SER A 55 3.64 14.17 23.11
CA SER A 55 4.82 14.15 23.97
C SER A 55 5.53 15.50 23.98
N CYS A 56 6.29 15.75 25.05
CA CYS A 56 7.22 16.87 25.10
C CYS A 56 8.31 16.68 24.03
N GLY A 57 8.71 17.78 23.38
CA GLY A 57 9.76 17.79 22.38
C GLY A 57 10.97 18.59 22.81
N TYR A 58 11.51 18.38 24.03
CA TYR A 58 12.55 19.26 24.60
C TYR A 58 13.83 19.39 23.75
N SER A 59 14.14 18.42 22.90
CA SER A 59 15.26 18.48 21.95
C SER A 59 14.87 19.01 20.56
N VAL A 60 13.62 19.42 20.35
CA VAL A 60 13.17 20.01 19.09
C VAL A 60 13.73 21.43 19.01
N PRO A 61 14.58 21.75 18.00
CA PRO A 61 15.16 23.08 17.87
C PRO A 61 14.10 24.11 17.42
N TYR A 62 14.39 25.37 17.71
CA TYR A 62 13.63 26.50 17.14
C TYR A 62 13.84 26.56 15.64
N TYR A 63 12.75 26.81 14.91
CA TYR A 63 12.76 27.04 13.47
C TYR A 63 11.96 28.29 13.14
N ASP A 64 12.54 29.10 12.25
CA ASP A 64 11.82 30.21 11.63
C ASP A 64 11.24 29.75 10.28
N PHE A 65 9.95 30.02 10.07
CA PHE A 65 9.27 29.64 8.84
C PHE A 65 9.56 30.68 7.75
N LYS A 66 10.37 30.29 6.76
CA LYS A 66 10.72 31.17 5.63
C LYS A 66 9.75 31.12 4.46
N GLY A 67 8.98 30.04 4.33
CA GLY A 67 8.09 29.80 3.19
C GLY A 67 8.15 28.37 2.64
N HIS A 68 7.24 28.08 1.72
CA HIS A 68 7.21 26.81 0.97
C HIS A 68 8.14 26.87 -0.24
N ARG A 69 8.71 25.73 -0.63
CA ARG A 69 9.50 25.61 -1.87
C ARG A 69 8.56 25.29 -3.04
N SER A 70 8.49 26.16 -4.04
CA SER A 70 7.68 25.96 -5.25
C SER A 70 8.26 24.97 -6.25
N ILE A 71 9.52 24.55 -6.07
CA ILE A 71 10.29 23.78 -7.08
C ILE A 71 9.54 22.57 -7.62
N LEU A 72 8.83 21.83 -6.76
CA LEU A 72 8.09 20.64 -7.16
C LEU A 72 6.86 21.01 -8.02
N ASP A 73 6.12 22.02 -7.58
CA ASP A 73 4.91 22.50 -8.25
C ASP A 73 5.30 23.12 -9.60
N ASP A 74 6.36 23.93 -9.63
CA ASP A 74 6.92 24.52 -10.85
C ASP A 74 7.39 23.46 -11.84
N PHE A 75 8.02 22.39 -11.34
CA PHE A 75 8.47 21.27 -12.16
C PHE A 75 7.28 20.58 -12.85
N PHE A 76 6.21 20.27 -12.11
CA PHE A 76 5.04 19.61 -12.68
C PHE A 76 4.19 20.56 -13.54
N ALA A 77 4.10 21.84 -13.21
CA ALA A 77 3.43 22.84 -14.03
C ALA A 77 4.11 22.97 -15.41
N LYS A 78 5.44 23.06 -15.45
CA LYS A 78 6.20 23.07 -16.72
C LYS A 78 5.99 21.81 -17.54
N LYS A 79 5.90 20.65 -16.86
CA LYS A 79 5.70 19.36 -17.50
C LYS A 79 4.29 19.23 -18.10
N ALA A 80 3.27 19.66 -17.35
CA ALA A 80 1.89 19.74 -17.84
C ALA A 80 1.80 20.66 -19.06
N LYS A 81 2.38 21.88 -18.99
CA LYS A 81 2.40 22.80 -20.13
C LYS A 81 3.01 22.17 -21.39
N LYS A 82 4.16 21.51 -21.28
CA LYS A 82 4.79 20.83 -22.44
C LYS A 82 3.91 19.71 -23.01
N PHE A 83 3.17 19.01 -22.16
CA PHE A 83 2.23 17.99 -22.60
C PHE A 83 1.06 18.62 -23.37
N ASP A 84 0.51 19.72 -22.86
CA ASP A 84 -0.56 20.49 -23.52
C ASP A 84 -0.08 21.10 -24.86
N ASP A 85 1.21 21.48 -24.94
CA ASP A 85 1.88 21.93 -26.17
C ASP A 85 2.15 20.78 -27.18
N GLY A 86 1.72 19.55 -26.88
CA GLY A 86 1.77 18.39 -27.77
C GLY A 86 2.91 17.38 -27.52
N ASN A 87 3.72 17.56 -26.47
CA ASN A 87 4.77 16.60 -26.14
C ASN A 87 4.23 15.44 -25.28
N GLU A 88 3.73 14.38 -25.93
CA GLU A 88 3.13 13.22 -25.25
C GLU A 88 4.06 12.53 -24.22
N LYS A 89 5.38 12.59 -24.43
CA LYS A 89 6.38 12.03 -23.50
C LYS A 89 6.34 12.72 -22.14
N GLU A 90 5.85 13.95 -22.09
CA GLU A 90 5.72 14.73 -20.87
C GLU A 90 4.42 14.44 -20.10
N SER A 91 3.58 13.49 -20.54
CA SER A 91 2.40 13.07 -19.79
C SER A 91 2.72 12.66 -18.34
N MET A 92 1.74 12.87 -17.45
CA MET A 92 1.85 12.44 -16.06
C MET A 92 1.88 10.91 -15.94
N ASP A 93 1.16 10.22 -16.81
CA ASP A 93 1.12 8.75 -16.84
C ASP A 93 2.48 8.15 -17.17
N ALA A 94 3.16 8.66 -18.21
CA ALA A 94 4.52 8.26 -18.54
C ALA A 94 5.49 8.54 -17.37
N TYR A 95 5.32 9.68 -16.69
CA TYR A 95 6.16 10.03 -15.56
C TYR A 95 5.95 9.09 -14.36
N TRP A 96 4.70 8.82 -13.98
CA TRP A 96 4.40 7.92 -12.86
C TRP A 96 4.80 6.48 -13.17
N ALA A 97 4.59 6.01 -14.41
CA ALA A 97 5.07 4.71 -14.86
C ALA A 97 6.59 4.58 -14.75
N TRP A 98 7.33 5.60 -15.17
CA TRP A 98 8.79 5.57 -15.11
C TRP A 98 9.34 5.74 -13.70
N LYS A 99 8.81 6.69 -12.92
CA LYS A 99 9.38 7.13 -11.63
C LYS A 99 8.73 6.51 -10.40
N SER A 100 7.54 5.92 -10.50
CA SER A 100 6.72 5.60 -9.33
C SER A 100 5.84 4.35 -9.51
N GLN A 101 6.22 3.43 -10.41
CA GLN A 101 5.47 2.18 -10.61
C GLN A 101 5.66 1.13 -9.50
N ALA A 102 6.77 1.17 -8.76
CA ALA A 102 7.07 0.20 -7.71
C ALA A 102 7.76 0.85 -6.51
N SER A 103 7.40 0.37 -5.32
CA SER A 103 8.06 0.69 -4.06
C SER A 103 9.36 -0.09 -3.89
N ILE A 104 10.17 0.29 -2.89
CA ILE A 104 11.44 -0.34 -2.54
C ILE A 104 11.25 -1.82 -2.18
N ASP A 105 10.11 -2.14 -1.56
CA ASP A 105 9.67 -3.48 -1.19
C ASP A 105 8.88 -4.19 -2.31
N GLY A 106 8.89 -3.66 -3.53
CA GLY A 106 8.26 -4.27 -4.70
C GLY A 106 6.73 -4.20 -4.75
N LEU A 107 6.10 -3.51 -3.80
CA LEU A 107 4.67 -3.20 -3.87
C LEU A 107 4.37 -2.29 -5.06
N PRO A 108 3.22 -2.47 -5.74
CA PRO A 108 2.80 -1.60 -6.83
C PRO A 108 2.58 -0.18 -6.32
N GLY A 109 2.94 0.80 -7.14
CA GLY A 109 2.54 2.19 -6.95
C GLY A 109 1.08 2.41 -7.35
N MET A 110 0.74 3.66 -7.64
CA MET A 110 -0.60 4.04 -8.09
C MET A 110 -1.04 3.24 -9.32
N LYS A 111 -2.27 2.73 -9.28
CA LYS A 111 -2.83 1.85 -10.31
C LYS A 111 -2.73 2.45 -11.71
N ARG A 112 -3.11 3.72 -11.86
CA ARG A 112 -3.02 4.46 -13.14
C ARG A 112 -1.61 4.42 -13.74
N GLY A 113 -0.58 4.66 -12.94
CA GLY A 113 0.82 4.60 -13.38
C GLY A 113 1.30 3.18 -13.68
N VAL A 114 0.90 2.21 -12.87
CA VAL A 114 1.24 0.78 -13.05
C VAL A 114 0.61 0.21 -14.32
N ASP A 115 -0.66 0.51 -14.57
CA ASP A 115 -1.39 0.04 -15.74
C ASP A 115 -0.80 0.66 -17.02
N TRP A 116 -0.43 1.94 -16.98
CA TRP A 116 0.29 2.58 -18.08
C TRP A 116 1.67 1.95 -18.31
N ALA A 117 2.42 1.64 -17.24
CA ALA A 117 3.72 0.97 -17.35
C ALA A 117 3.61 -0.41 -18.00
N LYS A 118 2.62 -1.21 -17.61
CA LYS A 118 2.33 -2.53 -18.22
C LYS A 118 1.98 -2.39 -19.70
N LYS A 119 1.07 -1.48 -20.03
CA LYS A 119 0.63 -1.25 -21.42
C LYS A 119 1.79 -0.82 -22.33
N ASN A 120 2.68 0.03 -21.83
CA ASN A 120 3.78 0.61 -22.61
C ASN A 120 5.14 -0.05 -22.36
N LYS A 121 5.17 -1.18 -21.64
CA LYS A 121 6.39 -1.96 -21.31
C LYS A 121 7.51 -1.11 -20.69
N VAL A 122 7.16 -0.20 -19.79
CA VAL A 122 8.13 0.69 -19.13
C VAL A 122 8.76 -0.01 -17.92
N ALA A 123 10.08 -0.18 -17.95
CA ALA A 123 10.82 -0.76 -16.84
C ALA A 123 10.94 0.20 -15.65
N PRO A 124 10.93 -0.31 -14.39
CA PRO A 124 11.13 0.51 -13.21
C PRO A 124 12.49 1.21 -13.23
N LEU A 125 12.52 2.49 -12.84
CA LEU A 125 13.77 3.21 -12.69
C LEU A 125 14.65 2.59 -11.59
N LYS A 126 15.88 2.21 -11.92
CA LYS A 126 16.91 1.86 -10.94
C LYS A 126 17.33 3.10 -10.14
N LYS A 127 16.76 3.26 -8.96
CA LYS A 127 17.01 4.42 -8.08
C LYS A 127 18.00 4.12 -6.95
N MET A 128 17.96 2.91 -6.40
CA MET A 128 18.78 2.54 -5.25
C MET A 128 20.16 2.04 -5.69
N VAL A 129 21.20 2.54 -5.02
CA VAL A 129 22.61 2.18 -5.25
C VAL A 129 23.25 1.78 -3.93
N GLY A 130 24.22 0.86 -3.98
CA GLY A 130 24.95 0.36 -2.82
C GLY A 130 24.68 -1.12 -2.50
N PRO A 131 25.41 -1.69 -1.53
CA PRO A 131 25.36 -3.14 -1.24
C PRO A 131 23.98 -3.66 -0.84
N TYR A 132 23.17 -2.82 -0.19
CA TYR A 132 21.81 -3.12 0.27
C TYR A 132 20.71 -2.69 -0.70
N ALA A 133 21.07 -2.18 -1.89
CA ALA A 133 20.08 -1.84 -2.89
C ALA A 133 19.32 -3.11 -3.33
N PRO A 134 17.97 -3.07 -3.43
CA PRO A 134 17.21 -4.20 -3.93
C PRO A 134 17.71 -4.61 -5.31
N ARG A 135 18.14 -5.87 -5.46
CA ARG A 135 18.64 -6.41 -6.74
C ARG A 135 17.51 -6.81 -7.69
N ALA A 136 16.35 -7.13 -7.13
CA ALA A 136 15.10 -7.40 -7.84
C ALA A 136 13.93 -6.83 -7.01
N PRO A 137 12.78 -6.52 -7.63
CA PRO A 137 11.57 -6.23 -6.88
C PRO A 137 11.30 -7.40 -5.93
N ARG A 138 11.08 -7.12 -4.64
CA ARG A 138 10.50 -8.13 -3.76
C ARG A 138 9.09 -8.36 -4.26
N THR A 139 8.87 -9.41 -5.03
CA THR A 139 7.51 -9.86 -5.30
C THR A 139 6.88 -10.14 -3.95
N VAL A 140 5.76 -9.47 -3.64
CA VAL A 140 4.89 -9.89 -2.54
C VAL A 140 4.72 -11.38 -2.72
N GLY A 141 5.16 -12.17 -1.74
CA GLY A 141 5.31 -13.61 -1.88
C GLY A 141 4.03 -14.19 -2.46
N SER A 142 4.04 -14.47 -3.77
CA SER A 142 3.20 -15.51 -4.32
C SER A 142 3.62 -16.72 -3.52
N VAL A 143 2.78 -17.10 -2.56
CA VAL A 143 2.95 -18.36 -1.85
C VAL A 143 3.12 -19.39 -2.96
N GLU A 144 4.34 -19.91 -3.11
CA GLU A 144 4.60 -20.85 -4.20
C GLU A 144 3.54 -21.95 -4.10
N PRO A 145 2.96 -22.42 -5.22
CA PRO A 145 1.88 -23.41 -5.19
C PRO A 145 2.19 -24.60 -4.28
N ILE A 146 3.47 -24.94 -4.12
CA ILE A 146 3.98 -25.94 -3.17
C ILE A 146 3.52 -25.70 -1.72
N TYR A 147 3.52 -24.47 -1.22
CA TYR A 147 3.11 -24.16 0.16
C TYR A 147 1.59 -24.28 0.34
N LEU A 148 0.80 -23.96 -0.70
CA LEU A 148 -0.65 -24.22 -0.69
C LEU A 148 -0.91 -25.74 -0.65
N LEU A 149 -0.17 -26.51 -1.46
CA LEU A 149 -0.26 -27.97 -1.44
C LEU A 149 0.16 -28.57 -0.09
N ILE A 150 1.23 -28.07 0.52
CA ILE A 150 1.67 -28.47 1.86
C ILE A 150 0.59 -28.15 2.90
N ALA A 151 -0.02 -26.97 2.86
CA ALA A 151 -1.09 -26.58 3.78
C ALA A 151 -2.33 -27.48 3.63
N VAL A 152 -2.74 -27.78 2.40
CA VAL A 152 -3.85 -28.71 2.12
C VAL A 152 -3.50 -30.12 2.61
N PHE A 153 -2.30 -30.62 2.32
CA PHE A 153 -1.85 -31.93 2.76
C PHE A 153 -1.82 -32.04 4.29
N LEU A 154 -1.26 -31.05 4.99
CA LEU A 154 -1.28 -30.99 6.45
C LEU A 154 -2.72 -30.96 6.99
N GLY A 155 -3.62 -30.20 6.36
CA GLY A 155 -5.04 -30.20 6.71
C GLY A 155 -5.69 -31.58 6.58
N ILE A 156 -5.39 -32.32 5.50
CA ILE A 156 -5.88 -33.68 5.29
C ILE A 156 -5.32 -34.64 6.34
N VAL A 157 -4.01 -34.58 6.62
CA VAL A 157 -3.36 -35.45 7.62
C VAL A 157 -3.90 -35.20 9.02
N ILE A 158 -4.01 -33.92 9.42
CA ILE A 158 -4.55 -33.53 10.73
C ILE A 158 -6.03 -33.95 10.83
N GLY A 159 -6.83 -33.66 9.80
CA GLY A 159 -8.24 -34.03 9.74
C GLY A 159 -8.45 -35.55 9.78
N GLY A 160 -7.63 -36.32 9.06
CA GLY A 160 -7.65 -37.78 9.07
C GLY A 160 -7.24 -38.36 10.43
N ALA A 161 -6.18 -37.83 11.05
CA ALA A 161 -5.77 -38.24 12.40
C ALA A 161 -6.84 -37.93 13.46
N MET A 162 -7.52 -36.79 13.35
CA MET A 162 -8.65 -36.45 14.22
C MET A 162 -9.87 -37.35 13.98
N ALA A 163 -10.20 -37.66 12.72
CA ALA A 163 -11.29 -38.59 12.42
C ALA A 163 -11.01 -39.99 12.99
N LEU A 164 -9.78 -40.49 12.82
CA LEU A 164 -9.37 -41.79 13.34
C LEU A 164 -9.29 -41.83 14.87
N SER A 165 -8.98 -40.72 15.54
CA SER A 165 -8.98 -40.65 17.00
C SER A 165 -10.39 -40.56 17.61
N VAL A 166 -11.36 -40.03 16.87
CA VAL A 166 -12.79 -40.05 17.27
C VAL A 166 -13.43 -41.42 16.96
N VAL A 167 -12.99 -42.09 15.89
CA VAL A 167 -13.43 -43.42 15.45
C VAL A 167 -12.50 -44.48 16.03
N THR A 168 -12.37 -44.54 17.36
CA THR A 168 -11.69 -45.67 18.00
C THR A 168 -12.57 -46.93 17.95
N PRO A 169 -11.98 -48.14 17.86
CA PRO A 169 -12.72 -49.41 17.82
C PRO A 169 -13.68 -49.57 19.01
N GLU A 170 -13.31 -49.02 20.18
CA GLU A 170 -14.13 -49.04 21.39
C GLU A 170 -15.38 -48.14 21.27
N ARG A 171 -15.26 -46.94 20.68
CA ARG A 171 -16.40 -46.05 20.44
C ARG A 171 -17.34 -46.60 19.35
N LEU A 172 -16.79 -47.26 18.33
CA LEU A 172 -17.58 -47.97 17.31
C LEU A 172 -18.38 -49.13 17.91
N ARG A 173 -17.75 -49.94 18.78
CA ARG A 173 -18.45 -51.02 19.50
C ARG A 173 -19.54 -50.48 20.43
N ALA A 174 -19.28 -49.37 21.13
CA ALA A 174 -20.27 -48.71 21.99
C ALA A 174 -21.47 -48.16 21.20
N LEU A 175 -21.25 -47.64 19.99
CA LEU A 175 -22.32 -47.18 19.09
C LEU A 175 -23.14 -48.35 18.51
N GLN A 176 -22.48 -49.46 18.14
CA GLN A 176 -23.16 -50.67 17.66
C GLN A 176 -24.02 -51.34 18.74
N GLN A 177 -23.53 -51.39 19.99
CA GLN A 177 -24.32 -51.92 21.12
C GLN A 177 -25.56 -51.05 21.43
N LYS A 178 -25.45 -49.71 21.31
CA LYS A 178 -26.61 -48.81 21.47
C LYS A 178 -27.65 -48.96 20.36
N GLY A 179 -27.23 -49.28 19.13
CA GLY A 179 -28.14 -49.50 18.00
C GLY A 179 -28.89 -50.84 18.02
N GLN A 180 -28.43 -51.82 18.81
CA GLN A 180 -29.10 -53.11 19.00
C GLN A 180 -30.13 -53.11 20.15
N LEU A 181 -30.24 -52.01 20.91
CA LEU A 181 -31.12 -51.86 22.08
C LEU A 181 -32.39 -51.03 21.78
N ILE A 182 -32.76 -50.86 20.51
CA ILE A 182 -34.02 -50.24 20.06
C ILE A 182 -34.85 -51.30 19.33
#